data_AF-A0A6C2C9Z4-F1
#
_entry.id   AF-A0A6C2C9Z4-F1
#
_cell.length_a   1.000
_cell.length_b   1.000
_cell.length_c   1.000
_cell.angle_alpha   90.00
_cell.angle_beta   90.00
_cell.angle_gamma   90.00
#
_symmetry.space_group_name_H-M   'P 1'
#
loop_
_entity.id
_entity.type
_entity.pdbx_description
1 polymer ?
#
loop_
_entity_poly.entity_id
_entity_poly.type
_entity_poly.pdbx_seq_one_letter_code
_entity_poly.pdbx_strand_id
1 'polypeptide(L)'
;MTFTADSTKKQGGQIISYAGKYNVEITDAVYSVSKSSGNEMVTITYKVLDGTEAENIIPYDMLIDDRADDVPGATKTFFAYKKINSFLVDGLGLADGTPFELKDAKTLLVGKRLSVNTTWRENEFNGKKSWRANVSSYHTMLQGGSEPNTDKPRPEATDSGTSNQGNAFGSPQNGNGAFGAPSNNNNAFGGSNAFGSPASMPTDNDQPPANFGAQQPQQDPFGNQGANFGGGFGQQ
;
A
#
# COMPACT_ATOMS: atom_id res chain seq x y z
N MET A 1 -4.06 -35.10 34.02
CA MET A 1 -3.81 -35.20 32.57
C MET A 1 -2.57 -34.40 32.27
N THR A 2 -1.64 -34.95 31.52
CA THR A 2 -0.39 -34.27 31.18
C THR A 2 -0.36 -34.05 29.68
N PHE A 3 -0.26 -32.79 29.27
CA PHE A 3 -0.10 -32.37 27.89
C PHE A 3 1.39 -32.15 27.63
N THR A 4 1.92 -32.71 26.54
CA THR A 4 3.29 -32.48 26.09
C THR A 4 3.24 -31.65 24.81
N ALA A 5 3.79 -30.44 24.87
CA ALA A 5 3.81 -29.53 23.74
C ALA A 5 4.78 -30.03 22.65
N ASP A 6 4.31 -30.04 21.40
CA ASP A 6 5.12 -30.33 20.20
C ASP A 6 5.15 -29.09 19.30
N SER A 7 6.34 -28.50 19.18
CA SER A 7 6.57 -27.26 18.44
C SER A 7 6.37 -27.36 16.92
N THR A 8 6.23 -28.57 16.36
CA THR A 8 6.02 -28.83 14.92
C THR A 8 4.55 -29.05 14.52
N LYS A 9 3.63 -29.15 15.49
CA LYS A 9 2.20 -29.42 15.25
C LYS A 9 1.30 -28.30 15.75
N LYS A 10 1.45 -27.11 15.15
CA LYS A 10 0.57 -25.96 15.36
C LYS A 10 -0.49 -25.89 14.24
N GLN A 11 -1.65 -25.28 14.49
CA GLN A 11 -2.55 -24.83 13.41
C GLN A 11 -1.71 -24.04 12.38
N GLY A 12 -1.99 -24.17 11.08
CA GLY A 12 -1.20 -23.52 10.02
C GLY A 12 -0.88 -22.06 10.35
N GLY A 13 0.32 -21.59 9.95
CA GLY A 13 0.87 -20.31 10.38
C GLY A 13 -0.19 -19.21 10.44
N GLN A 14 -0.37 -18.62 11.61
CA GLN A 14 -1.34 -17.54 11.78
C GLN A 14 -0.87 -16.34 10.97
N ILE A 15 -1.78 -15.46 10.55
CA ILE A 15 -1.33 -14.17 9.99
C ILE A 15 -0.62 -13.41 11.11
N ILE A 16 0.49 -12.73 10.80
CA ILE A 16 1.22 -11.88 11.76
C ILE A 16 0.27 -11.00 12.58
N SER A 17 0.57 -10.79 13.86
CA SER A 17 -0.29 -10.00 14.75
C SER A 17 0.07 -8.52 14.77
N TYR A 18 1.34 -8.19 14.49
CA TYR A 18 1.86 -6.82 14.47
C TYR A 18 2.43 -6.45 13.10
N ALA A 19 2.29 -5.19 12.70
CA ALA A 19 3.09 -4.65 11.59
C ALA A 19 4.56 -4.52 12.03
N GLY A 20 5.52 -4.51 11.11
CA GLY A 20 6.94 -4.42 11.50
C GLY A 20 7.89 -4.83 10.39
N LYS A 21 9.14 -5.12 10.75
CA LYS A 21 10.12 -5.68 9.83
C LYS A 21 10.28 -7.17 10.08
N TYR A 22 10.28 -7.98 9.04
CA TYR A 22 10.32 -9.43 9.17
C TYR A 22 11.35 -10.04 8.24
N ASN A 23 12.21 -10.88 8.78
CA ASN A 23 12.96 -11.87 8.00
C ASN A 23 11.99 -12.96 7.58
N VAL A 24 11.92 -13.22 6.28
CA VAL A 24 10.93 -14.12 5.71
C VAL A 24 11.53 -15.07 4.69
N GLU A 25 10.86 -16.20 4.51
CA GLU A 25 11.05 -17.12 3.39
C GLU A 25 9.80 -17.15 2.52
N ILE A 26 10.00 -17.14 1.20
CA ILE A 26 8.92 -17.26 0.23
C ILE A 26 8.44 -18.71 0.23
N THR A 27 7.23 -18.96 0.70
CA THR A 27 6.65 -20.30 0.75
C THR A 27 5.80 -20.64 -0.47
N ASP A 28 5.22 -19.62 -1.12
CA ASP A 28 4.47 -19.81 -2.36
C ASP A 28 4.53 -18.54 -3.22
N ALA A 29 4.47 -18.73 -4.53
CA ALA A 29 4.41 -17.66 -5.52
C ALA A 29 3.50 -18.12 -6.66
N VAL A 30 2.34 -17.46 -6.80
CA VAL A 30 1.30 -17.85 -7.75
C VAL A 30 1.24 -16.84 -8.88
N TYR A 31 1.59 -17.29 -10.08
CA TYR A 31 1.42 -16.54 -11.31
C TYR A 31 -0.06 -16.51 -11.73
N SER A 32 -0.51 -15.36 -12.23
CA SER A 32 -1.84 -15.18 -12.81
C SER A 32 -1.85 -14.01 -13.80
N VAL A 33 -2.89 -13.94 -14.62
CA VAL A 33 -3.13 -12.80 -15.52
C VAL A 33 -4.46 -12.16 -15.14
N SER A 34 -4.48 -10.84 -15.00
CA SER A 34 -5.68 -10.08 -14.67
C SER A 34 -6.69 -10.21 -15.81
N LYS A 35 -7.91 -10.68 -15.50
CA LYS A 35 -8.97 -10.80 -16.49
C LYS A 35 -9.45 -9.45 -17.03
N SER A 36 -9.31 -8.37 -16.25
CA SER A 36 -9.80 -7.04 -16.61
C SER A 36 -8.76 -6.24 -17.39
N SER A 37 -7.49 -6.28 -16.96
CA SER A 37 -6.41 -5.48 -17.57
C SER A 37 -5.48 -6.27 -18.47
N GLY A 38 -5.47 -7.60 -18.40
CA GLY A 38 -4.50 -8.44 -19.10
C GLY A 38 -3.10 -8.42 -18.49
N ASN A 39 -2.88 -7.68 -17.41
CA ASN A 39 -1.58 -7.56 -16.75
C ASN A 39 -1.16 -8.88 -16.10
N GLU A 40 0.11 -9.23 -16.25
CA GLU A 40 0.73 -10.34 -15.53
C GLU A 40 0.90 -10.00 -14.05
N MET A 41 0.67 -10.97 -13.18
CA MET A 41 0.72 -10.78 -11.74
C MET A 41 1.33 -12.00 -11.06
N VAL A 42 2.05 -11.76 -9.97
CA VAL A 42 2.49 -12.80 -9.04
C VAL A 42 2.00 -12.44 -7.65
N THR A 43 1.36 -13.40 -6.98
CA THR A 43 0.96 -13.28 -5.58
C THR A 43 1.89 -14.12 -4.72
N ILE A 44 2.60 -13.47 -3.81
CA ILE A 44 3.58 -14.09 -2.93
C ILE A 44 2.99 -14.33 -1.54
N THR A 45 3.30 -15.48 -0.97
CA THR A 45 3.07 -15.80 0.44
C THR A 45 4.41 -16.02 1.11
N TYR A 46 4.60 -15.33 2.23
CA TYR A 46 5.80 -15.44 3.06
C TYR A 46 5.51 -16.15 4.37
N LYS A 47 6.54 -16.82 4.90
CA LYS A 47 6.61 -17.29 6.29
C LYS A 47 7.71 -16.55 7.04
N VAL A 48 7.39 -16.04 8.23
CA VAL A 48 8.35 -15.37 9.12
C VAL A 48 9.31 -16.40 9.71
N LEU A 49 10.60 -16.09 9.66
CA LEU A 49 11.68 -17.03 10.00
C LEU A 49 12.09 -17.00 11.47
N ASP A 50 11.93 -15.86 12.15
CA ASP A 50 12.48 -15.64 13.49
C ASP A 50 11.62 -14.68 14.33
N GLY A 51 12.01 -14.48 15.59
CA GLY A 51 11.32 -13.60 16.53
C GLY A 51 10.00 -14.17 17.07
N THR A 52 9.20 -13.31 17.69
CA THR A 52 7.93 -13.68 18.34
C THR A 52 6.83 -14.08 17.35
N GLU A 53 6.99 -13.70 16.09
CA GLU A 53 6.06 -13.98 14.99
C GLU A 53 6.55 -15.13 14.11
N ALA A 54 7.58 -15.89 14.52
CA ALA A 54 8.11 -17.00 13.74
C ALA A 54 7.03 -18.03 13.40
N GLU A 55 7.12 -18.58 12.19
CA GLU A 55 6.13 -19.48 11.56
C GLU A 55 4.79 -18.84 11.18
N ASN A 56 4.54 -17.57 11.53
CA ASN A 56 3.38 -16.85 11.03
C ASN A 56 3.57 -16.42 9.57
N ILE A 57 2.45 -16.16 8.89
CA ILE A 57 2.44 -15.87 7.46
C ILE A 57 2.11 -14.41 7.16
N ILE A 58 2.67 -13.94 6.05
CA ILE A 58 2.28 -12.69 5.40
C ILE A 58 1.78 -13.07 4.01
N PRO A 59 0.45 -13.18 3.83
CA PRO A 59 -0.12 -13.62 2.56
C PRO A 59 -0.43 -12.45 1.65
N TYR A 60 -0.64 -12.75 0.37
CA TYR A 60 -1.21 -11.85 -0.63
C TYR A 60 -0.35 -10.61 -0.95
N ASP A 61 0.96 -10.74 -0.93
CA ASP A 61 1.82 -9.70 -1.48
C ASP A 61 1.81 -9.77 -3.01
N MET A 62 1.03 -8.88 -3.62
CA MET A 62 0.82 -8.86 -5.06
C MET A 62 1.85 -7.96 -5.74
N LEU A 63 2.50 -8.53 -6.74
CA LEU A 63 3.37 -7.88 -7.70
C LEU A 63 2.67 -7.89 -9.06
N ILE A 64 2.49 -6.71 -9.66
CA ILE A 64 1.77 -6.56 -10.94
C ILE A 64 2.73 -5.95 -11.94
N ASP A 65 2.85 -6.60 -13.08
CA ASP A 65 3.50 -6.03 -14.24
C ASP A 65 2.49 -5.24 -15.05
N ASP A 66 2.46 -3.94 -14.79
CA ASP A 66 1.63 -2.98 -15.50
C ASP A 66 2.40 -2.22 -16.58
N ARG A 67 3.50 -2.79 -17.10
CA ARG A 67 4.28 -2.27 -18.24
C ARG A 67 3.51 -2.13 -19.55
N ALA A 68 2.18 -2.31 -19.56
CA ALA A 68 1.32 -1.75 -20.60
C ALA A 68 1.56 -0.24 -20.83
N ASP A 69 2.33 0.42 -19.96
CA ASP A 69 2.92 1.76 -20.11
C ASP A 69 3.75 2.04 -21.39
N ASP A 70 4.11 1.04 -22.21
CA ASP A 70 4.66 1.26 -23.58
C ASP A 70 3.56 1.35 -24.67
N VAL A 71 2.28 1.18 -24.30
CA VAL A 71 1.13 1.28 -25.20
C VAL A 71 0.52 2.70 -25.10
N PRO A 72 0.47 3.46 -26.21
CA PRO A 72 -0.19 4.77 -26.22
C PRO A 72 -1.65 4.67 -25.73
N GLY A 73 -1.99 5.36 -24.64
CA GLY A 73 -3.36 5.46 -24.10
C GLY A 73 -3.66 4.64 -22.84
N ALA A 74 -2.69 3.89 -22.29
CA ALA A 74 -2.87 3.20 -21.01
C ALA A 74 -2.87 4.17 -19.82
N THR A 75 -3.77 3.95 -18.85
CA THR A 75 -3.80 4.68 -17.58
C THR A 75 -2.65 4.19 -16.70
N LYS A 76 -1.56 4.96 -16.71
CA LYS A 76 -0.31 4.69 -15.99
C LYS A 76 -0.52 4.52 -14.48
N THR A 77 -0.05 3.41 -13.93
CA THR A 77 0.20 3.30 -12.49
C THR A 77 1.64 2.84 -12.23
N PHE A 78 2.63 3.57 -12.75
CA PHE A 78 4.10 3.41 -12.58
C PHE A 78 4.63 2.85 -11.23
N PHE A 79 3.82 2.90 -10.17
CA PHE A 79 4.09 2.34 -8.86
C PHE A 79 4.15 0.80 -8.83
N ALA A 80 3.39 0.07 -9.66
CA ALA A 80 3.33 -1.40 -9.53
C ALA A 80 4.56 -2.09 -10.15
N TYR A 81 4.98 -1.70 -11.35
CA TYR A 81 6.25 -2.17 -11.93
C TYR A 81 7.47 -1.86 -11.06
N LYS A 82 7.54 -0.66 -10.45
CA LYS A 82 8.64 -0.31 -9.51
C LYS A 82 8.69 -1.25 -8.31
N LYS A 83 7.54 -1.74 -7.85
CA LYS A 83 7.47 -2.69 -6.74
C LYS A 83 8.10 -4.04 -7.11
N ILE A 84 7.93 -4.52 -8.34
CA ILE A 84 8.64 -5.71 -8.85
C ILE A 84 10.15 -5.47 -8.80
N ASN A 85 10.63 -4.32 -9.30
CA ASN A 85 12.05 -4.02 -9.31
C ASN A 85 12.63 -3.95 -7.90
N SER A 86 11.96 -3.27 -6.95
CA SER A 86 12.42 -3.28 -5.55
C SER A 86 12.39 -4.66 -4.92
N PHE A 87 11.38 -5.48 -5.24
CA PHE A 87 11.36 -6.86 -4.76
C PHE A 87 12.55 -7.67 -5.27
N LEU A 88 12.86 -7.60 -6.57
CA LEU A 88 13.94 -8.36 -7.19
C LEU A 88 15.33 -7.82 -6.80
N VAL A 89 15.54 -6.51 -6.90
CA VAL A 89 16.85 -5.88 -6.69
C VAL A 89 17.10 -5.64 -5.20
N ASP A 90 16.23 -4.90 -4.51
CA ASP A 90 16.46 -4.53 -3.11
C ASP A 90 16.22 -5.73 -2.17
N GLY A 91 15.19 -6.53 -2.46
CA GLY A 91 14.81 -7.70 -1.65
C GLY A 91 15.70 -8.92 -1.89
N LEU A 92 15.87 -9.32 -3.16
CA LEU A 92 16.57 -10.55 -3.52
C LEU A 92 18.02 -10.32 -3.98
N GLY A 93 18.47 -9.07 -4.10
CA GLY A 93 19.84 -8.76 -4.54
C GLY A 93 20.10 -9.13 -6.00
N LEU A 94 19.07 -9.16 -6.84
CA LEU A 94 19.22 -9.46 -8.26
C LEU A 94 19.98 -8.33 -8.96
N ALA A 95 21.00 -8.67 -9.75
CA ALA A 95 21.78 -7.68 -10.48
C ALA A 95 20.95 -7.03 -11.61
N ASP A 96 21.20 -5.75 -11.85
CA ASP A 96 20.55 -5.01 -12.93
C ASP A 96 20.71 -5.70 -14.29
N GLY A 97 19.63 -5.70 -15.07
CA GLY A 97 19.59 -6.33 -16.39
C GLY A 97 19.41 -7.86 -16.36
N THR A 98 19.34 -8.49 -15.18
CA THR A 98 19.05 -9.93 -15.10
C THR A 98 17.60 -10.20 -15.56
N PRO A 99 17.38 -11.09 -16.54
CA PRO A 99 16.02 -11.40 -16.99
C PRO A 99 15.25 -12.17 -15.91
N PHE A 100 14.00 -11.79 -15.72
CA PHE A 100 13.08 -12.46 -14.82
C PHE A 100 11.69 -12.52 -15.45
N GLU A 101 11.13 -13.72 -15.57
CA GLU A 101 9.77 -13.93 -16.09
C GLU A 101 8.82 -14.28 -14.94
N LEU A 102 7.72 -13.52 -14.82
CA LEU A 102 6.73 -13.69 -13.74
C LEU A 102 6.08 -15.08 -13.76
N LYS A 103 5.94 -15.68 -14.94
CA LYS A 103 5.43 -17.05 -15.11
C LYS A 103 6.29 -18.11 -14.40
N ASP A 104 7.59 -17.86 -14.26
CA ASP A 104 8.55 -18.77 -13.64
C ASP A 104 8.74 -18.49 -12.14
N ALA A 105 8.00 -17.52 -11.58
CA ALA A 105 8.14 -17.06 -10.21
C ALA A 105 8.05 -18.19 -9.18
N LYS A 106 7.18 -19.18 -9.39
CA LYS A 106 7.07 -20.33 -8.47
C LYS A 106 8.39 -21.09 -8.32
N THR A 107 9.05 -21.36 -9.44
CA THR A 107 10.31 -22.13 -9.47
C THR A 107 11.48 -21.28 -9.00
N LEU A 108 11.49 -19.99 -9.33
CA LEU A 108 12.63 -19.11 -9.07
C LEU A 108 12.63 -18.49 -7.67
N LEU A 109 11.45 -18.25 -7.09
CA LEU A 109 11.29 -17.48 -5.85
C LEU A 109 11.07 -18.34 -4.60
N VAL A 110 10.41 -19.51 -4.70
CA VAL A 110 10.12 -20.33 -3.52
C VAL A 110 11.43 -20.76 -2.84
N GLY A 111 11.47 -20.63 -1.52
CA GLY A 111 12.65 -20.87 -0.69
C GLY A 111 13.66 -19.72 -0.65
N LYS A 112 13.48 -18.66 -1.46
CA LYS A 112 14.29 -17.44 -1.32
C LYS A 112 13.94 -16.71 -0.03
N ARG A 113 14.93 -16.01 0.50
CA ARG A 113 14.85 -15.30 1.77
C ARG A 113 15.23 -13.84 1.60
N LEU A 114 14.50 -13.00 2.30
CA LEU A 114 14.62 -11.55 2.28
C LEU A 114 14.02 -10.99 3.57
N SER A 115 14.11 -9.68 3.75
CA SER A 115 13.30 -8.99 4.75
C SER A 115 12.25 -8.09 4.12
N VAL A 116 11.12 -7.97 4.81
CA VAL A 116 9.96 -7.18 4.37
C VAL A 116 9.51 -6.25 5.49
N ASN A 117 9.12 -5.03 5.14
CA ASN A 117 8.45 -4.13 6.06
C ASN A 117 6.94 -4.18 5.80
N THR A 118 6.16 -4.48 6.83
CA THR A 118 4.71 -4.57 6.74
C THR A 118 4.00 -3.41 7.41
N THR A 119 2.85 -3.07 6.86
CA THR A 119 1.85 -2.15 7.44
C THR A 119 0.48 -2.82 7.37
N TRP A 120 -0.56 -2.13 7.86
CA TRP A 120 -1.94 -2.60 7.76
C TRP A 120 -2.66 -1.84 6.66
N ARG A 121 -3.28 -2.57 5.73
CA ARG A 121 -4.17 -2.01 4.72
C ARG A 121 -5.61 -2.38 5.01
N GLU A 122 -6.46 -1.37 5.12
CA GLU A 122 -7.91 -1.54 5.17
C GLU A 122 -8.42 -2.02 3.81
N ASN A 123 -9.31 -3.01 3.84
CA ASN A 123 -10.10 -3.44 2.71
C ASN A 123 -11.57 -3.40 3.14
N GLU A 124 -12.40 -2.80 2.30
CA GLU A 124 -13.83 -2.79 2.51
C GLU A 124 -14.49 -3.67 1.45
N PHE A 125 -15.35 -4.59 1.90
CA PHE A 125 -16.17 -5.40 1.01
C PHE A 125 -17.56 -5.57 1.63
N ASN A 126 -18.60 -5.25 0.86
CA ASN A 126 -20.00 -5.27 1.32
C ASN A 126 -20.21 -4.54 2.65
N GLY A 127 -19.57 -3.37 2.83
CA GLY A 127 -19.68 -2.56 4.05
C GLY A 127 -18.96 -3.14 5.27
N LYS A 128 -18.22 -4.25 5.15
CA LYS A 128 -17.37 -4.79 6.22
C LYS A 128 -15.93 -4.38 6.01
N LYS A 129 -15.34 -3.74 7.02
CA LYS A 129 -13.92 -3.38 7.04
C LYS A 129 -13.09 -4.57 7.51
N SER A 130 -12.05 -4.89 6.77
CA SER A 130 -11.11 -5.95 7.09
C SER A 130 -9.68 -5.48 6.88
N TRP A 131 -8.78 -5.86 7.77
CA TRP A 131 -7.38 -5.43 7.70
C TRP A 131 -6.51 -6.58 7.25
N ARG A 132 -5.63 -6.33 6.27
CA ARG A 132 -4.64 -7.29 5.78
C ARG A 132 -3.25 -6.70 5.93
N ALA A 133 -2.28 -7.58 6.14
CA ALA A 133 -0.88 -7.19 6.08
C ALA A 133 -0.57 -6.67 4.67
N ASN A 134 0.14 -5.56 4.59
CA ASN A 134 0.60 -4.96 3.35
C ASN A 134 2.11 -4.84 3.39
N VAL A 135 2.79 -5.44 2.43
CA VAL A 135 4.25 -5.25 2.28
C VAL A 135 4.50 -3.91 1.62
N SER A 136 5.27 -3.07 2.32
CA SER A 136 5.56 -1.68 1.95
C SER A 136 6.96 -1.48 1.38
N SER A 137 7.92 -2.34 1.73
CA SER A 137 9.27 -2.35 1.16
C SER A 137 9.96 -3.69 1.36
N TYR A 138 11.01 -3.91 0.58
CA TYR A 138 11.82 -5.12 0.53
C TYR A 138 13.28 -4.76 0.77
N HIS A 139 13.99 -5.63 1.48
CA HIS A 139 15.42 -5.48 1.73
C HIS A 139 16.05 -6.87 1.80
N THR A 140 17.37 -6.94 1.74
CA THR A 140 18.09 -8.16 2.12
C THR A 140 17.81 -8.54 3.58
N MET A 141 18.17 -9.77 3.98
CA MET A 141 17.99 -10.26 5.35
C MET A 141 18.53 -9.28 6.42
N LEU A 142 17.75 -9.07 7.48
CA LEU A 142 18.14 -8.28 8.64
C LEU A 142 19.13 -9.09 9.49
N GLN A 143 20.29 -8.49 9.79
CA GLN A 143 21.29 -9.12 10.64
C GLN A 143 20.83 -9.25 12.11
N GLY A 144 19.95 -8.35 12.56
CA GLY A 144 19.41 -8.30 13.93
C GLY A 144 18.18 -9.19 14.19
N GLY A 145 17.65 -9.87 13.16
CA GLY A 145 16.39 -10.59 13.23
C GLY A 145 15.17 -9.71 12.94
N SER A 146 13.97 -10.30 12.99
CA SER A 146 12.70 -9.59 12.82
C SER A 146 12.41 -8.62 13.97
N GLU A 147 11.81 -7.49 13.62
CA GLU A 147 11.44 -6.39 14.51
C GLU A 147 9.92 -6.11 14.39
N PRO A 148 9.05 -6.93 15.03
CA PRO A 148 7.62 -6.63 15.16
C PRO A 148 7.42 -5.31 15.92
N ASN A 149 6.48 -4.48 15.49
CA ASN A 149 6.11 -3.25 16.18
C ASN A 149 4.83 -3.46 17.00
N THR A 150 4.99 -3.66 18.31
CA THR A 150 3.89 -3.93 19.25
C THR A 150 2.89 -2.78 19.36
N ASP A 151 3.28 -1.55 19.01
CA ASP A 151 2.38 -0.39 18.98
C ASP A 151 1.50 -0.35 17.72
N LYS A 152 1.70 -1.28 16.78
CA LYS A 152 0.93 -1.42 15.54
C LYS A 152 0.29 -2.81 15.41
N PRO A 153 -0.59 -3.21 16.33
CA PRO A 153 -1.34 -4.46 16.22
C PRO A 153 -2.27 -4.41 15.01
N ARG A 154 -2.66 -5.60 14.53
CA ARG A 154 -3.70 -5.74 13.51
C ARG A 154 -5.00 -5.10 14.01
N PRO A 155 -5.57 -4.12 13.30
CA PRO A 155 -6.83 -3.53 13.72
C PRO A 155 -7.97 -4.55 13.64
N GLU A 156 -8.90 -4.47 14.59
CA GLU A 156 -10.09 -5.30 14.60
C GLU A 156 -11.01 -4.94 13.42
N ALA A 157 -11.70 -5.95 12.87
CA ALA A 157 -12.71 -5.73 11.87
C ALA A 157 -13.95 -5.11 12.55
N THR A 158 -14.27 -3.86 12.23
CA THR A 158 -15.54 -3.26 12.65
C THR A 158 -16.64 -3.65 11.65
N ASP A 159 -17.65 -4.37 12.12
CA ASP A 159 -18.89 -4.57 11.37
C ASP A 159 -19.66 -3.24 11.31
N SER A 160 -19.70 -2.61 10.14
CA SER A 160 -20.60 -1.47 9.89
C SER A 160 -22.02 -1.98 9.76
N GLY A 161 -22.64 -2.29 10.90
CA GLY A 161 -23.99 -2.87 10.91
C GLY A 161 -24.41 -3.29 12.30
N THR A 162 -24.61 -2.32 13.20
CA THR A 162 -25.75 -2.16 14.12
C THR A 162 -25.33 -1.15 15.19
N SER A 163 -25.56 0.13 14.93
CA SER A 163 -25.72 1.11 16.01
C SER A 163 -27.02 0.79 16.74
N ASN A 164 -26.98 -0.11 17.73
CA ASN A 164 -28.00 -0.12 18.77
C ASN A 164 -27.39 0.46 20.04
N GLN A 165 -27.92 1.63 20.35
CA GLN A 165 -27.83 2.33 21.63
C GLN A 165 -27.78 1.36 22.81
N GLY A 166 -26.92 1.70 23.76
CA GLY A 166 -26.70 0.93 24.97
C GLY A 166 -27.98 0.66 25.74
N ASN A 167 -28.19 -0.61 26.07
CA ASN A 167 -28.89 -1.00 27.28
C ASN A 167 -27.84 -1.48 28.28
N ALA A 168 -27.29 -0.53 29.04
CA ALA A 168 -26.70 -0.82 30.33
C ALA A 168 -27.84 -1.16 31.29
N PHE A 169 -28.04 -2.45 31.57
CA PHE A 169 -28.94 -2.90 32.64
C PHE A 169 -28.23 -3.92 33.51
N GLY A 170 -27.76 -3.44 34.66
CA GLY A 170 -27.03 -4.22 35.64
C GLY A 170 -26.70 -3.40 36.88
N SER A 171 -27.70 -2.88 37.57
CA SER A 171 -27.59 -2.43 38.97
C SER A 171 -28.97 -2.52 39.63
N PRO A 172 -29.11 -3.21 40.77
CA PRO A 172 -30.40 -3.38 41.45
C PRO A 172 -30.66 -2.20 42.37
N GLN A 173 -31.79 -1.50 42.22
CA GLN A 173 -32.26 -0.63 43.28
C GLN A 173 -33.79 -0.66 43.40
N ASN A 174 -34.16 -0.96 44.63
CA ASN A 174 -35.47 -1.14 45.24
C ASN A 174 -36.36 0.11 45.11
N GLY A 175 -37.65 -0.02 44.81
CA GLY A 175 -38.56 1.12 44.75
C GLY A 175 -40.01 0.79 44.39
N ASN A 176 -40.88 0.94 45.37
CA ASN A 176 -42.29 0.60 45.46
C ASN A 176 -43.22 1.65 44.77
N GLY A 177 -44.34 1.25 44.15
CA GLY A 177 -45.57 2.09 44.06
C GLY A 177 -46.15 2.51 42.69
N ALA A 178 -47.27 1.85 42.33
CA ALA A 178 -48.57 2.35 41.84
C ALA A 178 -48.77 3.49 40.80
N PHE A 179 -49.49 3.12 39.71
CA PHE A 179 -50.60 3.78 38.96
C PHE A 179 -50.73 5.32 38.81
N GLY A 180 -50.90 5.79 37.54
CA GLY A 180 -51.93 6.80 37.19
C GLY A 180 -51.58 7.96 36.23
N ALA A 181 -52.08 7.84 34.98
CA ALA A 181 -52.63 8.88 34.08
C ALA A 181 -51.76 10.04 33.47
N PRO A 182 -52.15 10.57 32.29
CA PRO A 182 -51.27 11.31 31.36
C PRO A 182 -51.40 12.84 31.47
N SER A 183 -50.37 13.57 31.05
CA SER A 183 -50.44 15.02 30.86
C SER A 183 -50.00 15.42 29.47
N ASN A 184 -50.85 16.25 28.88
CA ASN A 184 -50.89 16.77 27.53
C ASN A 184 -50.31 18.19 27.58
N ASN A 185 -49.46 18.59 26.64
CA ASN A 185 -49.34 20.02 26.33
C ASN A 185 -48.97 20.25 24.86
N ASN A 186 -49.86 20.96 24.20
CA ASN A 186 -49.88 21.32 22.79
C ASN A 186 -49.15 22.66 22.56
N ASN A 187 -48.47 22.74 21.41
CA ASN A 187 -48.24 23.88 20.49
C ASN A 187 -48.29 25.35 20.98
N ALA A 188 -47.26 26.12 20.60
CA ALA A 188 -47.33 27.40 19.86
C ALA A 188 -45.87 27.84 19.52
N PHE A 189 -45.41 27.93 18.26
CA PHE A 189 -45.63 28.93 17.19
C PHE A 189 -45.38 30.42 17.58
N GLY A 190 -44.35 31.01 16.93
CA GLY A 190 -44.01 32.44 16.86
C GLY A 190 -42.52 32.60 16.56
N GLY A 191 -42.08 32.77 15.30
CA GLY A 191 -41.91 34.06 14.58
C GLY A 191 -40.59 34.72 15.02
N SER A 192 -39.64 35.19 14.20
CA SER A 192 -39.56 35.55 12.78
C SER A 192 -38.09 35.85 12.40
N ASN A 193 -37.72 35.49 11.16
CA ASN A 193 -36.70 36.04 10.24
C ASN A 193 -35.58 36.98 10.73
N ALA A 194 -34.33 36.62 10.40
CA ALA A 194 -33.32 37.57 9.91
C ALA A 194 -32.36 36.88 8.91
N PHE A 195 -32.49 37.27 7.64
CA PHE A 195 -31.57 37.00 6.54
C PHE A 195 -30.29 37.83 6.71
N GLY A 196 -29.12 37.22 6.51
CA GLY A 196 -27.83 37.90 6.41
C GLY A 196 -26.92 37.16 5.42
N SER A 197 -26.80 37.72 4.22
CA SER A 197 -26.00 37.23 3.08
C SER A 197 -24.47 37.43 3.29
N PRO A 198 -23.62 36.82 2.44
CA PRO A 198 -22.24 36.45 2.76
C PRO A 198 -21.23 37.60 2.54
N ALA A 199 -20.14 37.58 3.31
CA ALA A 199 -19.01 38.48 3.11
C ALA A 199 -18.20 38.09 1.85
N SER A 200 -17.91 39.10 1.04
CA SER A 200 -17.21 39.06 -0.24
C SER A 200 -15.70 38.91 -0.10
N MET A 201 -15.11 38.10 -1.00
CA MET A 201 -13.66 38.02 -1.25
C MET A 201 -13.13 39.33 -1.86
N PRO A 202 -11.95 39.82 -1.46
CA PRO A 202 -11.20 40.80 -2.23
C PRO A 202 -10.53 40.14 -3.43
N THR A 203 -10.87 40.60 -4.64
CA THR A 203 -10.15 40.34 -5.88
C THR A 203 -9.03 41.38 -6.01
N ASP A 204 -7.78 40.96 -5.89
CA ASP A 204 -6.62 41.78 -6.25
C ASP A 204 -6.12 41.32 -7.62
N ASN A 205 -6.45 42.09 -8.65
CA ASN A 205 -6.01 41.83 -10.02
C ASN A 205 -5.91 43.15 -10.79
N ASP A 206 -4.88 43.94 -10.46
CA ASP A 206 -4.39 45.06 -11.29
C ASP A 206 -2.86 45.07 -11.26
N GLN A 207 -2.23 44.14 -11.99
CA GLN A 207 -0.90 44.37 -12.57
C GLN A 207 -0.83 43.78 -13.99
N PRO A 208 -0.43 44.60 -14.99
CA PRO A 208 -0.32 44.15 -16.37
C PRO A 208 0.88 43.21 -16.59
N PRO A 209 0.82 42.30 -17.57
CA PRO A 209 1.89 41.36 -17.85
C PRO A 209 3.09 42.07 -18.49
N ALA A 210 4.27 41.90 -17.92
CA ALA A 210 5.53 42.28 -18.56
C ALA A 210 5.82 41.30 -19.72
N ASN A 211 5.53 41.76 -20.93
CA ASN A 211 5.95 41.17 -22.19
C ASN A 211 7.42 41.56 -22.44
N PHE A 212 8.34 40.59 -22.36
CA PHE A 212 9.66 40.70 -22.96
C PHE A 212 9.89 39.52 -23.90
N GLY A 213 9.59 39.78 -25.18
CA GLY A 213 10.48 39.56 -26.31
C GLY A 213 11.15 38.19 -26.46
N ALA A 214 10.68 37.45 -27.46
CA ALA A 214 11.51 36.47 -28.17
C ALA A 214 12.65 37.18 -28.93
N GLN A 215 13.88 36.69 -28.82
CA GLN A 215 14.86 36.58 -29.92
C GLN A 215 16.13 35.80 -29.50
N GLN A 216 16.20 34.56 -30.00
CA GLN A 216 17.32 33.87 -30.65
C GLN A 216 18.68 33.58 -29.95
N PRO A 217 19.37 32.50 -30.41
CA PRO A 217 20.50 31.87 -29.72
C PRO A 217 21.86 32.47 -30.10
N GLN A 218 22.76 32.55 -29.12
CA GLN A 218 24.19 32.81 -29.26
C GLN A 218 24.91 31.91 -28.25
N GLN A 219 26.09 31.34 -28.47
CA GLN A 219 27.02 31.22 -29.59
C GLN A 219 28.05 30.18 -29.10
N ASP A 220 28.42 29.23 -29.95
CA ASP A 220 29.56 28.35 -29.71
C ASP A 220 30.87 29.16 -29.70
N PRO A 221 31.82 28.90 -28.79
CA PRO A 221 33.12 29.55 -28.84
C PRO A 221 34.00 28.87 -29.90
N PHE A 222 34.31 29.62 -30.96
CA PHE A 222 35.30 29.26 -31.96
C PHE A 222 36.67 28.96 -31.34
N GLY A 223 37.20 27.79 -31.67
CA GLY A 223 38.61 27.41 -31.60
C GLY A 223 39.00 26.66 -32.86
N ASN A 224 39.09 27.38 -33.97
CA ASN A 224 39.56 26.89 -35.27
C ASN A 224 41.09 26.69 -35.23
N GLN A 225 41.55 25.44 -35.32
CA GLN A 225 42.85 25.11 -35.91
C GLN A 225 42.66 23.97 -36.90
N GLY A 226 42.51 24.34 -38.16
CA GLY A 226 42.74 23.44 -39.28
C GLY A 226 44.24 23.10 -39.37
N ALA A 227 44.55 21.81 -39.36
CA ALA A 227 45.77 21.27 -39.93
C ALA A 227 45.37 20.29 -41.03
N ASN A 228 45.55 20.78 -42.24
CA ASN A 228 45.48 20.13 -43.52
C ASN A 228 46.49 18.98 -43.62
N PHE A 229 46.03 17.76 -43.86
CA PHE A 229 46.83 16.73 -44.54
C PHE A 229 45.93 15.96 -45.51
N GLY A 230 46.02 16.35 -46.77
CA GLY A 230 45.57 15.53 -47.89
C GLY A 230 46.59 14.46 -48.28
N GLY A 231 46.09 13.46 -49.00
CA GLY A 231 46.85 12.40 -49.69
C GLY A 231 46.45 11.02 -49.16
N GLY A 232 45.91 10.10 -49.94
CA GLY A 232 45.64 10.06 -51.37
C GLY A 232 44.97 8.73 -51.70
N PHE A 233 44.11 8.75 -52.72
CA PHE A 233 43.60 7.55 -53.39
C PHE A 233 44.75 6.79 -54.06
N GLY A 234 44.72 5.46 -53.99
CA GLY A 234 45.62 4.58 -54.75
C GLY A 234 45.06 3.16 -54.82
N GLN A 235 44.68 2.76 -56.02
CA GLN A 235 44.13 1.46 -56.40
C GLN A 235 45.14 0.31 -56.24
N GLN A 236 44.66 -0.88 -55.85
CA GLN A 236 44.75 -2.14 -56.61
C GLN A 236 44.04 -3.27 -55.85
#